data_AF-A0AAU3Y9M8-F1
#
_entry.id   AF-A0AAU3Y9M8-F1
#
_cell.length_a   1.000
_cell.length_b   1.000
_cell.length_c   1.000
_cell.angle_alpha   90.00
_cell.angle_beta   90.00
_cell.angle_gamma   90.00
#
_symmetry.space_group_name_H-M   'P 1'
#
loop_
_entity.id
_entity.type
_entity.pdbx_description
1 polymer ?
#
loop_
_entity_poly.entity_id
_entity_poly.type
_entity_poly.pdbx_seq_one_letter_code
_entity_poly.pdbx_strand_id
1 'polypeptide(L)'
;MRRKASLILLAFAVFFTAMSPLMRWYAFPRLAKIPPSQYQTMVLEAKNATLVDYGTMKEKKVPKLSIVQTLKGNVEASNKVEESAGRDVVVWDGLTYVVGPDGKMVSQIPERYIFDAHSSAPVHAKGESVDGDPVKREGIEFKWPFLTEPRDYEYFDARARVTRPIHYKGTETFHGVKIYRFEQTIPWTKVPLPKKLPVKGITPESVAKTGTQMWYSTVRTFLVDPTTGAPVYGEEQHKEEMRGGTLLAGDPDKKVTAFAGDVKMRPDFIESTVDLVKSQRVLVLLLTSYLPWGFLTLGVVLLALSLWLEARSRRPGEPEDAPVAEPEPDPVSV
;
A
#
# COMPACT_ATOMS: atom_id res chain seq x y z
N MET A 1 5.16 -53.61 5.08
CA MET A 1 5.68 -52.23 4.91
C MET A 1 4.74 -51.31 4.12
N ARG A 2 4.11 -51.76 3.03
CA ARG A 2 3.26 -50.93 2.14
C ARG A 2 2.06 -50.26 2.83
N ARG A 3 1.41 -50.92 3.79
CA ARG A 3 0.29 -50.36 4.57
C ARG A 3 0.69 -49.21 5.48
N LYS A 4 1.85 -49.31 6.16
CA LYS A 4 2.41 -48.21 6.97
C LYS A 4 2.76 -46.99 6.09
N ALA A 5 3.37 -47.23 4.94
CA ALA A 5 3.68 -46.18 3.97
C ALA A 5 2.42 -45.49 3.42
N SER A 6 1.37 -46.25 3.11
CA SER A 6 0.07 -45.71 2.67
C SER A 6 -0.56 -44.78 3.72
N LEU A 7 -0.55 -45.17 4.99
CA LEU A 7 -1.08 -44.35 6.09
C LEU A 7 -0.26 -43.06 6.31
N ILE A 8 1.07 -43.14 6.19
CA ILE A 8 1.93 -41.95 6.29
C ILE A 8 1.61 -40.97 5.16
N LEU A 9 1.47 -41.45 3.93
CA LEU A 9 1.08 -40.61 2.79
C LEU A 9 -0.30 -39.99 2.96
N LEU A 10 -1.27 -40.75 3.50
CA LEU A 10 -2.60 -40.24 3.82
C LEU A 10 -2.52 -39.12 4.87
N ALA A 11 -1.73 -39.30 5.93
CA ALA A 11 -1.55 -38.27 6.95
C ALA A 11 -0.96 -36.98 6.38
N PHE A 12 0.07 -37.08 5.52
CA PHE A 12 0.60 -35.90 4.82
C PHE A 12 -0.40 -35.29 3.85
N ALA A 13 -1.17 -36.10 3.12
CA ALA A 13 -2.20 -35.61 2.22
C ALA A 13 -3.24 -34.75 2.96
N VAL A 14 -3.72 -35.24 4.10
CA VAL A 14 -4.65 -34.50 4.98
C VAL A 14 -3.98 -33.23 5.49
N PHE A 15 -2.74 -33.31 5.99
CA PHE A 15 -1.99 -32.17 6.51
C PHE A 15 -1.84 -31.04 5.46
N PHE A 16 -1.35 -31.36 4.26
CA PHE A 16 -1.16 -30.35 3.22
C PHE A 16 -2.50 -29.80 2.70
N THR A 17 -3.51 -30.65 2.54
CA THR A 17 -4.85 -30.20 2.15
C THR A 17 -5.42 -29.24 3.20
N ALA A 18 -5.24 -29.50 4.49
CA ALA A 18 -5.65 -28.60 5.57
C ALA A 18 -4.81 -27.31 5.60
N MET A 19 -3.52 -27.37 5.27
CA MET A 19 -2.63 -26.20 5.26
C MET A 19 -2.97 -25.22 4.13
N SER A 20 -3.48 -25.70 2.99
CA SER A 20 -3.87 -24.87 1.85
C SER A 20 -4.81 -23.70 2.21
N PRO A 21 -6.01 -23.93 2.79
CA PRO A 21 -6.90 -22.86 3.22
C PRO A 21 -6.31 -22.03 4.37
N LEU A 22 -5.54 -22.65 5.28
CA LEU A 22 -4.94 -21.96 6.42
C LEU A 22 -3.93 -20.90 5.99
N MET A 23 -3.13 -21.14 4.95
CA MET A 23 -2.18 -20.13 4.45
C MET A 23 -2.91 -18.85 4.02
N ARG A 24 -3.98 -18.98 3.24
CA ARG A 24 -4.70 -17.83 2.67
C ARG A 24 -5.61 -17.13 3.68
N TRP A 25 -6.37 -17.88 4.47
CA TRP A 25 -7.43 -17.31 5.32
C TRP A 25 -7.04 -17.16 6.79
N TYR A 26 -5.98 -17.85 7.24
CA TYR A 26 -5.51 -17.74 8.62
C TYR A 26 -4.15 -17.02 8.72
N ALA A 27 -3.14 -17.49 7.98
CA ALA A 27 -1.78 -16.97 8.08
C ALA A 27 -1.64 -15.59 7.44
N PHE A 28 -2.09 -15.42 6.18
CA PHE A 28 -1.96 -14.15 5.46
C PHE A 28 -2.55 -12.95 6.23
N PRO A 29 -3.81 -12.96 6.73
CA PRO A 29 -4.37 -11.81 7.44
C PRO A 29 -3.69 -11.48 8.77
N ARG A 30 -2.85 -12.38 9.31
CA ARG A 30 -2.11 -12.17 10.56
C ARG A 30 -0.66 -11.75 10.34
N LEU A 31 -0.08 -12.17 9.23
CA LEU A 31 1.33 -11.95 8.91
C LEU A 31 1.55 -10.75 7.99
N ALA A 32 0.63 -10.49 7.08
CA ALA A 32 0.78 -9.43 6.08
C ALA A 32 0.45 -8.06 6.67
N LYS A 33 1.46 -7.40 7.24
CA LYS A 33 1.34 -6.04 7.75
C LYS A 33 2.48 -5.15 7.29
N ILE A 34 2.20 -3.85 7.26
CA ILE A 34 3.18 -2.81 6.98
C ILE A 34 4.10 -2.67 8.21
N PRO A 35 5.42 -2.82 8.07
CA PRO A 35 6.34 -2.66 9.19
C PRO A 35 6.38 -1.20 9.70
N PRO A 36 6.34 -0.97 11.02
CA PRO A 36 6.35 0.38 11.59
C PRO A 36 7.70 1.11 11.46
N SER A 37 8.75 0.41 11.02
CA SER A 37 10.10 0.96 10.84
C SER A 37 10.43 1.35 9.39
N GLN A 38 9.49 1.22 8.45
CA GLN A 38 9.77 1.53 7.04
C GLN A 38 10.15 3.00 6.84
N TYR A 39 11.12 3.22 5.96
CA TYR A 39 11.47 4.54 5.46
C TYR A 39 11.39 4.52 3.94
N GLN A 40 10.65 5.47 3.37
CA GLN A 40 10.48 5.60 1.93
C GLN A 40 10.75 7.05 1.52
N THR A 41 11.38 7.21 0.36
CA THR A 41 11.58 8.50 -0.27
C THR A 41 11.15 8.37 -1.71
N MET A 42 10.46 9.39 -2.22
CA MET A 42 10.20 9.56 -3.63
C MET A 42 10.52 10.98 -4.05
N VAL A 43 10.99 11.13 -5.28
CA VAL A 43 11.18 12.44 -5.91
C VAL A 43 10.28 12.52 -7.13
N LEU A 44 9.50 13.58 -7.18
CA LEU A 44 8.74 13.98 -8.35
C LEU A 44 9.36 15.23 -8.96
N GLU A 45 9.18 15.42 -10.25
CA GLU A 45 9.69 16.55 -11.00
C GLU A 45 8.58 17.24 -11.77
N ALA A 46 8.57 18.56 -11.74
CA ALA A 46 7.73 19.38 -12.61
C ALA A 46 8.62 20.14 -13.59
N LYS A 47 8.41 19.94 -14.88
CA LYS A 47 9.13 20.66 -15.95
C LYS A 47 8.29 21.85 -16.41
N ASN A 48 8.95 22.98 -16.69
CA ASN A 48 8.31 24.21 -17.13
C ASN A 48 7.17 24.69 -16.19
N ALA A 49 7.36 24.49 -14.88
CA ALA A 49 6.38 24.89 -13.88
C ALA A 49 6.29 26.42 -13.76
N THR A 50 5.15 26.91 -13.31
CA THR A 50 4.92 28.32 -12.99
C THR A 50 4.96 28.50 -11.48
N LEU A 51 5.69 29.51 -11.02
CA LEU A 51 5.73 29.94 -9.62
C LEU A 51 5.45 31.43 -9.52
N VAL A 52 4.87 31.87 -8.41
CA VAL A 52 4.84 33.30 -8.09
C VAL A 52 6.18 33.75 -7.51
N ASP A 53 6.70 34.86 -8.02
CA ASP A 53 7.71 35.65 -7.34
C ASP A 53 6.99 36.51 -6.29
N TYR A 54 7.10 36.12 -5.02
CA TYR A 54 6.40 36.80 -3.93
C TYR A 54 6.89 38.23 -3.65
N GLY A 55 8.06 38.64 -4.16
CA GLY A 55 8.53 40.02 -4.02
C GLY A 55 7.84 40.95 -5.01
N THR A 56 7.53 40.46 -6.21
CA THR A 56 6.87 41.23 -7.28
C THR A 56 5.41 40.87 -7.49
N MET A 57 4.94 39.79 -6.87
CA MET A 57 3.65 39.13 -7.10
C MET A 57 3.39 38.80 -8.58
N LYS A 58 4.46 38.51 -9.33
CA LYS A 58 4.41 38.14 -10.75
C LYS A 58 4.72 36.67 -10.94
N GLU A 59 4.05 36.06 -11.90
CA GLU A 59 4.28 34.68 -12.30
C GLU A 59 5.61 34.56 -13.06
N LYS A 60 6.36 33.50 -12.76
CA LYS A 60 7.64 33.17 -13.39
C LYS A 60 7.65 31.69 -13.75
N LYS A 61 8.03 31.38 -15.00
CA LYS A 61 8.30 30.01 -15.41
C LYS A 61 9.68 29.58 -14.93
N VAL A 62 9.76 28.38 -14.39
CA VAL A 62 11.00 27.73 -13.98
C VAL A 62 11.17 26.43 -14.78
N PRO A 63 12.40 26.13 -15.25
CA PRO A 63 12.62 25.01 -16.15
C PRO A 63 12.34 23.66 -15.46
N LYS A 64 12.67 23.56 -14.17
CA LYS A 64 12.52 22.33 -13.38
C LYS A 64 12.34 22.65 -11.91
N LEU A 65 11.44 21.92 -11.26
CA LEU A 65 11.31 21.82 -9.80
C LEU A 65 11.36 20.36 -9.39
N SER A 66 11.89 20.11 -8.20
CA SER A 66 11.85 18.80 -7.58
C SER A 66 10.96 18.86 -6.35
N ILE A 67 10.05 17.90 -6.21
CA ILE A 67 9.22 17.71 -5.03
C ILE A 67 9.70 16.41 -4.40
N VAL A 68 10.15 16.49 -3.16
CA VAL A 68 10.64 15.34 -2.42
C VAL A 68 9.60 15.00 -1.35
N GLN A 69 9.16 13.75 -1.34
CA GLN A 69 8.32 13.21 -0.28
C GLN A 69 9.08 12.12 0.46
N THR A 70 9.12 12.21 1.78
CA THR A 70 9.68 11.17 2.64
C THR A 70 8.60 10.68 3.60
N LEU A 71 8.47 9.36 3.74
CA LEU A 71 7.59 8.71 4.72
C LEU A 71 8.48 7.95 5.69
N LYS A 72 8.47 8.35 6.96
CA LYS A 72 9.27 7.71 8.00
C LYS A 72 8.36 7.04 9.03
N GLY A 73 8.53 5.73 9.17
CA GLY A 73 8.00 4.93 10.26
C GLY A 73 8.44 5.43 11.63
N ASN A 74 7.47 5.70 12.50
CA ASN A 74 7.69 6.08 13.88
C ASN A 74 7.29 4.92 14.80
N VAL A 75 8.27 4.05 15.10
CA VAL A 75 8.05 2.83 15.91
C VAL A 75 7.54 3.17 17.30
N GLU A 76 8.10 4.18 17.96
CA GLU A 76 7.69 4.57 19.31
C GLU A 76 6.24 5.05 19.34
N ALA A 77 5.87 5.94 18.41
CA ALA A 77 4.50 6.42 18.29
C ALA A 77 3.53 5.30 17.89
N SER A 78 3.96 4.38 17.03
CA SER A 78 3.17 3.19 16.64
C SER A 78 2.84 2.35 17.88
N ASN A 79 3.85 1.92 18.64
CA ASN A 79 3.65 1.12 19.86
C ASN A 79 2.70 1.82 20.86
N LYS A 80 2.89 3.13 21.06
CA LYS A 80 2.05 3.91 21.98
C LYS A 80 0.58 3.97 21.53
N VAL A 81 0.33 4.09 20.22
CA VAL A 81 -1.04 4.10 19.71
C VAL A 81 -1.64 2.69 19.77
N GLU A 82 -0.87 1.66 19.43
CA GLU A 82 -1.29 0.25 19.49
C GLU A 82 -1.82 -0.14 20.88
N GLU A 83 -1.12 0.27 21.95
CA GLU A 83 -1.56 0.05 23.35
C GLU A 83 -2.99 0.55 23.62
N SER A 84 -3.37 1.68 23.01
CA SER A 84 -4.69 2.28 23.17
C SER A 84 -5.72 1.80 22.13
N ALA A 85 -5.27 1.36 20.95
CA ALA A 85 -6.12 1.03 19.82
C ALA A 85 -6.52 -0.45 19.75
N GLY A 86 -5.76 -1.34 20.43
CA GLY A 86 -6.06 -2.79 20.47
C GLY A 86 -5.91 -3.51 19.13
N ARG A 87 -5.15 -2.93 18.19
CA ARG A 87 -4.87 -3.48 16.85
C ARG A 87 -3.48 -3.01 16.37
N ASP A 88 -2.93 -3.67 15.35
CA ASP A 88 -1.66 -3.27 14.74
C ASP A 88 -1.80 -1.91 14.03
N VAL A 89 -0.99 -0.93 14.43
CA VAL A 89 -1.06 0.45 13.94
C VAL A 89 0.33 0.90 13.51
N VAL A 90 0.38 1.59 12.38
CA VAL A 90 1.58 2.24 11.88
C VAL A 90 1.38 3.75 11.95
N VAL A 91 2.38 4.44 12.50
CA VAL A 91 2.50 5.89 12.44
C VAL A 91 3.59 6.25 11.44
N TRP A 92 3.21 7.01 10.41
CA TRP A 92 4.15 7.62 9.45
C TRP A 92 4.25 9.12 9.67
N ASP A 93 5.48 9.56 9.89
CA ASP A 93 5.87 10.97 9.83
C ASP A 93 6.28 11.27 8.37
N GLY A 94 5.38 11.93 7.66
CA GLY A 94 5.56 12.39 6.29
C GLY A 94 6.19 13.78 6.23
N LEU A 95 6.99 14.03 5.19
CA LEU A 95 7.45 15.36 4.84
C LEU A 95 7.43 15.50 3.32
N THR A 96 6.63 16.43 2.83
CA THR A 96 6.67 16.85 1.43
C THR A 96 7.32 18.22 1.34
N TYR A 97 8.35 18.39 0.52
CA TYR A 97 9.00 19.69 0.33
C TYR A 97 9.38 19.93 -1.12
N VAL A 98 9.35 21.21 -1.51
CA VAL A 98 9.68 21.66 -2.86
C VAL A 98 11.10 22.23 -2.87
N VAL A 99 11.92 21.78 -3.80
CA VAL A 99 13.27 22.28 -4.06
C VAL A 99 13.26 23.08 -5.36
N GLY A 100 13.66 24.35 -5.25
CA GLY A 100 13.78 25.28 -6.36
C GLY A 100 14.95 24.96 -7.30
N PRO A 101 15.04 25.62 -8.47
CA PRO A 101 16.15 25.43 -9.40
C PRO A 101 17.51 25.83 -8.81
N ASP A 102 17.51 26.68 -7.78
CA ASP A 102 18.69 27.13 -7.04
C ASP A 102 19.11 26.16 -5.93
N GLY A 103 18.45 25.00 -5.82
CA GLY A 103 18.70 23.99 -4.80
C GLY A 103 18.16 24.35 -3.42
N LYS A 104 17.49 25.50 -3.25
CA LYS A 104 16.92 25.91 -1.96
C LYS A 104 15.54 25.30 -1.77
N MET A 105 15.24 24.98 -0.52
CA MET A 105 13.91 24.53 -0.12
C MET A 105 12.94 25.72 -0.14
N VAL A 106 11.87 25.59 -0.92
CA VAL A 106 10.86 26.63 -1.16
C VAL A 106 9.70 26.48 -0.18
N SER A 107 9.24 25.25 0.06
CA SER A 107 8.15 24.97 0.98
C SER A 107 8.31 23.59 1.58
N GLN A 108 7.73 23.36 2.76
CA GLN A 108 7.67 22.07 3.41
C GLN A 108 6.32 21.90 4.10
N ILE A 109 5.74 20.71 4.01
CA ILE A 109 4.48 20.33 4.65
C ILE A 109 4.76 19.03 5.40
N PRO A 110 5.02 19.10 6.73
CA PRO A 110 5.10 17.91 7.55
C PRO A 110 3.71 17.32 7.77
N GLU A 111 3.64 16.02 7.93
CA GLU A 111 2.40 15.29 8.10
C GLU A 111 2.59 14.14 9.08
N ARG A 112 1.58 13.84 9.89
CA ARG A 112 1.51 12.59 10.64
C ARG A 112 0.24 11.85 10.27
N TYR A 113 0.42 10.66 9.70
CA TYR A 113 -0.65 9.73 9.38
C TYR A 113 -0.58 8.49 10.28
N ILE A 114 -1.74 8.07 10.77
CA ILE A 114 -1.89 6.95 11.70
C ILE A 114 -2.91 6.01 11.08
N PHE A 115 -2.52 4.76 10.84
CA PHE A 115 -3.34 3.83 10.07
C PHE A 115 -3.12 2.37 10.50
N ASP A 116 -4.11 1.55 10.19
CA ASP A 116 -4.10 0.12 10.48
C ASP A 116 -3.10 -0.60 9.57
N ALA A 117 -2.22 -1.40 10.16
CA ALA A 117 -1.07 -1.98 9.46
C ALA A 117 -1.45 -3.01 8.39
N HIS A 118 -2.68 -3.55 8.44
CA HIS A 118 -3.17 -4.59 7.52
C HIS A 118 -4.05 -3.99 6.41
N SER A 119 -4.98 -3.12 6.79
CA SER A 119 -6.00 -2.57 5.89
C SER A 119 -5.61 -1.23 5.28
N SER A 120 -4.60 -0.53 5.81
CA SER A 120 -4.29 0.87 5.47
C SER A 120 -5.42 1.86 5.79
N ALA A 121 -6.42 1.47 6.56
CA ALA A 121 -7.51 2.35 6.98
C ALA A 121 -7.02 3.33 8.06
N PRO A 122 -7.51 4.58 8.08
CA PRO A 122 -7.12 5.57 9.08
C PRO A 122 -7.49 5.11 10.50
N VAL A 123 -6.62 5.41 11.46
CA VAL A 123 -6.84 5.21 12.89
C VAL A 123 -6.79 6.57 13.57
N HIS A 124 -7.93 7.05 14.06
CA HIS A 124 -8.00 8.34 14.73
C HIS A 124 -7.42 8.28 16.13
N ALA A 125 -6.19 8.76 16.26
CA ALA A 125 -5.49 8.89 17.52
C ALA A 125 -4.85 10.28 17.65
N LYS A 126 -4.46 10.66 18.86
CA LYS A 126 -3.82 11.95 19.12
C LYS A 126 -2.53 12.09 18.30
N GLY A 127 -2.32 13.27 17.73
CA GLY A 127 -1.12 13.60 16.96
C GLY A 127 -1.29 13.49 15.45
N GLU A 128 -2.39 12.93 14.96
CA GLU A 128 -2.77 12.99 13.55
C GLU A 128 -2.81 14.45 13.07
N SER A 129 -2.02 14.81 12.06
CA SER A 129 -1.91 16.21 11.61
C SER A 129 -1.43 16.39 10.16
N VAL A 130 -1.73 17.56 9.59
CA VAL A 130 -1.15 18.08 8.35
C VAL A 130 -0.65 19.49 8.62
N ASP A 131 0.61 19.75 8.30
CA ASP A 131 1.31 21.00 8.61
C ASP A 131 1.20 21.37 10.10
N GLY A 132 1.19 20.36 10.98
CA GLY A 132 1.01 20.51 12.42
C GLY A 132 -0.40 20.90 12.88
N ASP A 133 -1.37 21.08 11.96
CA ASP A 133 -2.78 21.25 12.35
C ASP A 133 -3.44 19.87 12.50
N PRO A 134 -4.21 19.64 13.57
CA PRO A 134 -4.98 18.40 13.72
C PRO A 134 -5.94 18.21 12.55
N VAL A 135 -5.97 17.00 12.00
CA VAL A 135 -6.95 16.60 10.99
C VAL A 135 -7.58 15.27 11.39
N LYS A 136 -8.75 15.00 10.81
CA LYS A 136 -9.37 13.68 10.85
C LYS A 136 -9.53 13.22 9.41
N ARG A 137 -8.95 12.06 9.08
CA ARG A 137 -8.95 11.53 7.71
C ARG A 137 -10.10 10.57 7.48
N GLU A 138 -10.63 10.57 6.27
CA GLU A 138 -11.50 9.48 5.81
C GLU A 138 -10.90 8.91 4.52
N GLY A 139 -10.95 7.59 4.38
CA GLY A 139 -10.27 6.91 3.27
C GLY A 139 -8.76 6.77 3.45
N ILE A 140 -8.14 6.20 2.42
CA ILE A 140 -6.69 5.92 2.37
C ILE A 140 -5.91 7.16 1.93
N GLU A 141 -4.58 7.15 2.09
CA GLU A 141 -3.72 8.24 1.60
C GLU A 141 -2.46 7.70 0.90
N PHE A 142 -1.54 7.07 1.61
CA PHE A 142 -0.26 6.68 0.99
C PHE A 142 -0.27 5.31 0.29
N LYS A 143 -1.22 4.43 0.64
CA LYS A 143 -1.19 3.03 0.22
C LYS A 143 -2.60 2.43 0.17
N TRP A 144 -2.85 1.59 -0.82
CA TRP A 144 -4.07 0.78 -0.92
C TRP A 144 -3.96 -0.47 -0.04
N PRO A 145 -5.09 -1.05 0.38
CA PRO A 145 -5.09 -2.33 1.08
C PRO A 145 -4.38 -3.42 0.27
N PHE A 146 -3.76 -4.38 0.96
CA PHE A 146 -3.28 -5.60 0.30
C PHE A 146 -4.41 -6.28 -0.47
N LEU A 147 -4.07 -6.97 -1.57
CA LEU A 147 -5.05 -7.57 -2.46
C LEU A 147 -6.10 -6.53 -2.90
N THR A 148 -5.63 -5.36 -3.35
CA THR A 148 -6.45 -4.25 -3.80
C THR A 148 -7.48 -4.73 -4.81
N GLU A 149 -8.71 -4.25 -4.64
CA GLU A 149 -9.85 -4.59 -5.49
C GLU A 149 -10.00 -3.54 -6.60
N PRO A 150 -10.49 -3.93 -7.79
CA PRO A 150 -10.73 -3.01 -8.91
C PRO A 150 -12.03 -2.21 -8.70
N ARG A 151 -12.05 -1.34 -7.69
CA ARG A 151 -13.18 -0.49 -7.32
C ARG A 151 -12.71 0.88 -6.87
N ASP A 152 -13.66 1.81 -6.71
CA ASP A 152 -13.38 3.12 -6.15
C ASP A 152 -13.08 3.03 -4.64
N TYR A 153 -12.27 3.96 -4.17
CA TYR A 153 -11.90 4.11 -2.75
C TYR A 153 -12.11 5.56 -2.33
N GLU A 154 -12.37 5.80 -1.04
CA GLU A 154 -12.19 7.13 -0.48
C GLU A 154 -10.70 7.41 -0.31
N TYR A 155 -10.28 8.62 -0.69
CA TYR A 155 -8.88 9.04 -0.61
C TYR A 155 -8.79 10.44 0.01
N PHE A 156 -7.95 10.59 1.02
CA PHE A 156 -7.73 11.85 1.70
C PHE A 156 -6.66 12.67 0.99
N ASP A 157 -6.97 13.93 0.69
CA ASP A 157 -6.01 14.90 0.18
C ASP A 157 -5.49 15.77 1.33
N ALA A 158 -4.21 15.62 1.70
CA ALA A 158 -3.60 16.42 2.76
C ALA A 158 -3.60 17.94 2.47
N ARG A 159 -3.38 18.36 1.23
CA ARG A 159 -3.26 19.78 0.88
C ARG A 159 -4.59 20.53 1.05
N ALA A 160 -5.67 19.91 0.62
CA ALA A 160 -7.05 20.39 0.71
C ALA A 160 -7.71 20.04 2.04
N ARG A 161 -7.20 19.04 2.75
CA ARG A 161 -7.75 18.47 3.99
C ARG A 161 -9.19 17.99 3.80
N VAL A 162 -9.46 17.36 2.65
CA VAL A 162 -10.77 16.80 2.32
C VAL A 162 -10.62 15.38 1.79
N THR A 163 -11.65 14.58 1.99
CA THR A 163 -11.77 13.27 1.38
C THR A 163 -12.64 13.36 0.14
N ARG A 164 -12.17 12.75 -0.95
CA ARG A 164 -12.96 12.56 -2.18
C ARG A 164 -12.67 11.17 -2.76
N PRO A 165 -13.61 10.60 -3.51
CA PRO A 165 -13.38 9.32 -4.17
C PRO A 165 -12.19 9.40 -5.13
N ILE A 166 -11.35 8.36 -5.09
CA ILE A 166 -10.37 8.05 -6.11
C ILE A 166 -10.91 6.89 -6.95
N HIS A 167 -11.04 7.12 -8.24
CA HIS A 167 -11.76 6.23 -9.14
C HIS A 167 -10.83 5.20 -9.77
N TYR A 168 -11.25 3.94 -9.81
CA TYR A 168 -10.58 2.92 -10.60
C TYR A 168 -10.85 3.17 -12.09
N LYS A 169 -9.77 3.26 -12.88
CA LYS A 169 -9.82 3.57 -14.33
C LYS A 169 -9.48 2.40 -15.23
N GLY A 170 -9.10 1.27 -14.65
CA GLY A 170 -8.78 0.07 -15.42
C GLY A 170 -7.48 -0.58 -14.99
N THR A 171 -7.16 -1.64 -15.70
CA THR A 171 -5.96 -2.44 -15.52
C THR A 171 -5.06 -2.24 -16.72
N GLU A 172 -3.77 -2.06 -16.48
CA GLU A 172 -2.75 -2.04 -17.54
C GLU A 172 -1.48 -2.77 -17.09
N THR A 173 -0.51 -2.88 -18.00
CA THR A 173 0.81 -3.43 -17.70
C THR A 173 1.83 -2.30 -17.67
N PHE A 174 2.52 -2.14 -16.55
CA PHE A 174 3.52 -1.11 -16.34
C PHE A 174 4.83 -1.75 -15.87
N HIS A 175 5.91 -1.57 -16.63
CA HIS A 175 7.22 -2.18 -16.37
C HIS A 175 7.17 -3.71 -16.11
N GLY A 176 6.30 -4.40 -16.86
CA GLY A 176 6.12 -5.86 -16.76
C GLY A 176 5.26 -6.33 -15.58
N VAL A 177 4.60 -5.42 -14.86
CA VAL A 177 3.69 -5.73 -13.76
C VAL A 177 2.27 -5.33 -14.13
N LYS A 178 1.29 -6.19 -13.85
CA LYS A 178 -0.14 -5.87 -13.97
C LYS A 178 -0.51 -4.90 -12.84
N ILE A 179 -0.94 -3.70 -13.17
CA ILE A 179 -1.30 -2.63 -12.23
C ILE A 179 -2.76 -2.19 -12.40
N TYR A 180 -3.28 -1.50 -11.40
CA TYR A 180 -4.54 -0.79 -11.44
C TYR A 180 -4.28 0.71 -11.51
N ARG A 181 -4.96 1.39 -12.43
CA ARG A 181 -4.91 2.84 -12.57
C ARG A 181 -6.01 3.47 -11.73
N PHE A 182 -5.64 4.47 -10.95
CA PHE A 182 -6.52 5.22 -10.06
C PHE A 182 -6.39 6.71 -10.33
N GLU A 183 -7.52 7.43 -10.38
CA GLU A 183 -7.54 8.88 -10.63
C GLU A 183 -8.46 9.61 -9.65
N GLN A 184 -7.92 10.65 -9.00
CA GLN A 184 -8.66 11.54 -8.12
C GLN A 184 -8.62 12.95 -8.67
N THR A 185 -9.75 13.64 -8.59
CA THR A 185 -9.84 15.08 -8.91
C THR A 185 -10.23 15.85 -7.66
N ILE A 186 -9.44 16.85 -7.28
CA ILE A 186 -9.81 17.86 -6.29
C ILE A 186 -10.17 19.13 -7.06
N PRO A 187 -11.44 19.59 -7.02
CA PRO A 187 -11.83 20.81 -7.69
C PRO A 187 -11.22 21.99 -6.93
N TRP A 188 -11.31 23.19 -7.49
CA TRP A 188 -10.84 24.40 -6.80
C TRP A 188 -11.43 24.50 -5.39
N THR A 189 -10.56 24.31 -4.41
CA THR A 189 -10.90 24.26 -2.98
C THR A 189 -10.07 25.32 -2.28
N LYS A 190 -10.70 26.08 -1.38
CA LYS A 190 -9.99 27.03 -0.53
C LYS A 190 -9.19 26.23 0.50
N VAL A 191 -7.92 26.56 0.64
CA VAL A 191 -7.00 25.80 1.48
C VAL A 191 -6.22 26.70 2.44
N PRO A 192 -5.73 26.15 3.57
CA PRO A 192 -4.85 26.90 4.46
C PRO A 192 -3.57 27.33 3.75
N LEU A 193 -3.02 28.45 4.20
CA LEU A 193 -1.67 28.87 3.82
C LEU A 193 -0.65 27.95 4.50
N PRO A 194 0.40 27.49 3.80
CA PRO A 194 1.47 26.72 4.42
C PRO A 194 2.12 27.52 5.55
N LYS A 195 2.42 26.87 6.68
CA LYS A 195 3.06 27.52 7.84
C LYS A 195 4.45 28.03 7.52
N LYS A 196 5.15 27.37 6.60
CA LYS A 196 6.45 27.81 6.09
C LYS A 196 6.30 28.33 4.66
N LEU A 197 6.45 29.64 4.52
CA LEU A 197 6.46 30.34 3.23
C LEU A 197 7.89 30.50 2.70
N PRO A 198 8.07 30.54 1.36
CA PRO A 198 9.39 30.69 0.72
C PRO A 198 10.06 32.05 0.95
N VAL A 199 9.33 33.04 1.47
CA VAL A 199 9.86 34.39 1.68
C VAL A 199 10.21 34.61 3.14
N LYS A 200 11.48 34.94 3.39
CA LYS A 200 11.96 35.29 4.72
C LYS A 200 11.23 36.53 5.24
N GLY A 201 10.61 36.41 6.41
CA GLY A 201 9.91 37.51 7.09
C GLY A 201 8.42 37.64 6.77
N ILE A 202 7.89 36.87 5.82
CA ILE A 202 6.44 36.77 5.59
C ILE A 202 5.91 35.57 6.37
N THR A 203 4.96 35.82 7.27
CA THR A 203 4.28 34.75 8.03
C THR A 203 2.88 34.47 7.43
N PRO A 204 2.34 33.26 7.62
CA PRO A 204 0.98 32.94 7.19
C PRO A 204 -0.07 33.91 7.75
N GLU A 205 0.10 34.37 8.98
CA GLU A 205 -0.80 35.34 9.63
C GLU A 205 -0.74 36.70 8.96
N SER A 206 0.46 37.14 8.54
CA SER A 206 0.63 38.40 7.80
C SER A 206 -0.08 38.35 6.45
N VAL A 207 -0.01 37.21 5.75
CA VAL A 207 -0.73 36.99 4.49
C VAL A 207 -2.23 36.90 4.75
N ALA A 208 -2.68 36.18 5.77
CA ALA A 208 -4.10 36.06 6.11
C ALA A 208 -4.75 37.42 6.43
N LYS A 209 -4.04 38.33 7.10
CA LYS A 209 -4.50 39.70 7.38
C LYS A 209 -4.77 40.52 6.12
N THR A 210 -4.21 40.14 4.98
CA THR A 210 -4.45 40.83 3.70
C THR A 210 -5.79 40.45 3.08
N GLY A 211 -6.48 39.43 3.61
CA GLY A 211 -7.69 38.88 3.01
C GLY A 211 -7.44 37.98 1.79
N THR A 212 -6.17 37.83 1.37
CA THR A 212 -5.78 36.97 0.26
C THR A 212 -5.98 35.50 0.62
N GLN A 213 -6.68 34.76 -0.23
CA GLN A 213 -7.00 33.36 0.01
C GLN A 213 -6.16 32.46 -0.89
N MET A 214 -5.71 31.32 -0.35
CA MET A 214 -5.06 30.29 -1.14
C MET A 214 -6.10 29.27 -1.62
N TRP A 215 -6.03 28.92 -2.90
CA TRP A 215 -6.89 27.95 -3.55
C TRP A 215 -6.04 26.89 -4.21
N TYR A 216 -6.52 25.66 -4.18
CA TYR A 216 -5.82 24.49 -4.70
C TYR A 216 -6.75 23.64 -5.55
N SER A 217 -6.21 23.06 -6.62
CA SER A 217 -6.85 22.03 -7.40
C SER A 217 -5.79 21.06 -7.91
N THR A 218 -6.14 19.78 -7.97
CA THR A 218 -5.29 18.76 -8.57
C THR A 218 -6.11 17.73 -9.33
N VAL A 219 -5.50 17.16 -10.35
CA VAL A 219 -5.87 15.85 -10.87
C VAL A 219 -4.67 14.95 -10.65
N ARG A 220 -4.82 13.92 -9.82
CA ARG A 220 -3.75 12.98 -9.53
C ARG A 220 -4.06 11.59 -10.05
N THR A 221 -3.02 10.92 -10.51
CA THR A 221 -3.06 9.55 -11.00
C THR A 221 -2.07 8.71 -10.22
N PHE A 222 -2.50 7.53 -9.79
CA PHE A 222 -1.62 6.50 -9.26
C PHE A 222 -1.74 5.22 -10.08
N LEU A 223 -0.60 4.56 -10.29
CA LEU A 223 -0.56 3.18 -10.76
C LEU A 223 -0.21 2.31 -9.58
N VAL A 224 -1.06 1.33 -9.27
CA VAL A 224 -1.00 0.55 -8.02
C VAL A 224 -0.84 -0.92 -8.35
N ASP A 225 0.12 -1.59 -7.70
CA ASP A 225 0.23 -3.05 -7.76
C ASP A 225 -0.91 -3.68 -6.94
N PRO A 226 -1.82 -4.46 -7.57
CA PRO A 226 -3.02 -4.95 -6.91
C PRO A 226 -2.74 -6.03 -5.87
N THR A 227 -1.55 -6.62 -5.87
CA THR A 227 -1.22 -7.67 -4.89
C THR A 227 -0.78 -7.05 -3.58
N THR A 228 0.15 -6.09 -3.64
CA THR A 228 0.71 -5.42 -2.47
C THR A 228 -0.10 -4.21 -2.04
N GLY A 229 -0.85 -3.58 -2.95
CA GLY A 229 -1.49 -2.28 -2.74
C GLY A 229 -0.54 -1.09 -2.75
N ALA A 230 0.73 -1.29 -3.15
CA ALA A 230 1.71 -0.22 -3.23
C ALA A 230 1.57 0.58 -4.55
N PRO A 231 1.59 1.92 -4.51
CA PRO A 231 1.77 2.73 -5.71
C PRO A 231 3.16 2.49 -6.30
N VAL A 232 3.23 2.22 -7.59
CA VAL A 232 4.49 2.10 -8.36
C VAL A 232 4.78 3.35 -9.20
N TYR A 233 3.78 4.22 -9.36
CA TYR A 233 3.89 5.49 -10.07
C TYR A 233 2.86 6.49 -9.52
N GLY A 234 3.23 7.76 -9.52
CA GLY A 234 2.35 8.88 -9.24
C GLY A 234 2.63 10.07 -10.16
N GLU A 235 1.56 10.73 -10.60
CA GLU A 235 1.63 12.04 -11.26
C GLU A 235 0.46 12.93 -10.84
N GLU A 236 0.68 14.24 -10.85
CA GLU A 236 -0.31 15.25 -10.48
C GLU A 236 -0.27 16.45 -11.43
N GLN A 237 -1.45 16.94 -11.82
CA GLN A 237 -1.62 18.26 -12.42
C GLN A 237 -1.96 19.26 -11.32
N HIS A 238 -0.94 19.78 -10.64
CA HIS A 238 -1.11 20.58 -9.43
C HIS A 238 -1.22 22.07 -9.76
N LYS A 239 -2.23 22.73 -9.21
CA LYS A 239 -2.45 24.18 -9.36
C LYS A 239 -2.78 24.82 -8.02
N GLU A 240 -2.11 25.92 -7.71
CA GLU A 240 -2.40 26.79 -6.59
C GLU A 240 -2.53 28.23 -7.04
N GLU A 241 -3.52 28.93 -6.51
CA GLU A 241 -3.83 30.33 -6.81
C GLU A 241 -4.00 31.12 -5.52
N MET A 242 -3.42 32.32 -5.49
CA MET A 242 -3.82 33.36 -4.55
C MET A 242 -4.94 34.18 -5.16
N ARG A 243 -6.02 34.40 -4.42
CA ARG A 243 -7.22 35.10 -4.89
C ARG A 243 -7.65 36.20 -3.93
N GLY A 244 -7.95 37.37 -4.49
CA GLY A 244 -8.43 38.55 -3.76
C GLY A 244 -7.41 39.12 -2.76
N GLY A 245 -7.88 40.08 -1.97
CA GLY A 245 -7.11 40.66 -0.86
C GLY A 245 -6.11 41.75 -1.26
N THR A 246 -5.55 42.41 -0.26
CA THR A 246 -4.68 43.58 -0.44
C THR A 246 -3.31 43.24 -1.03
N LEU A 247 -2.83 41.98 -0.92
CA LEU A 247 -1.61 41.55 -1.64
C LEU A 247 -1.78 41.60 -3.15
N LEU A 248 -3.03 41.49 -3.62
CA LEU A 248 -3.39 41.58 -5.02
C LEU A 248 -4.01 42.94 -5.35
N ALA A 249 -3.49 44.01 -4.74
CA ALA A 249 -3.96 45.38 -4.93
C ALA A 249 -5.42 45.63 -4.53
N GLY A 250 -6.01 44.76 -3.70
CA GLY A 250 -7.37 44.92 -3.18
C GLY A 250 -8.48 44.56 -4.17
N ASP A 251 -8.13 44.06 -5.36
CA ASP A 251 -9.09 43.60 -6.36
C ASP A 251 -9.61 42.20 -5.96
N PRO A 252 -10.93 42.06 -5.66
CA PRO A 252 -11.50 40.78 -5.24
C PRO A 252 -11.49 39.72 -6.34
N ASP A 253 -11.44 40.12 -7.61
CA ASP A 253 -11.48 39.22 -8.77
C ASP A 253 -10.08 38.85 -9.27
N LYS A 254 -9.04 39.53 -8.77
CA LYS A 254 -7.66 39.26 -9.17
C LYS A 254 -7.17 37.92 -8.63
N LYS A 255 -6.50 37.18 -9.51
CA LYS A 255 -5.90 35.86 -9.24
C LYS A 255 -4.45 35.87 -9.69
N VAL A 256 -3.59 35.23 -8.91
CA VAL A 256 -2.19 35.00 -9.25
C VAL A 256 -1.86 33.54 -9.01
N THR A 257 -1.26 32.89 -10.00
CA THR A 257 -0.81 31.50 -9.89
C THR A 257 0.36 31.42 -8.92
N ALA A 258 0.14 30.80 -7.75
CA ALA A 258 1.19 30.54 -6.78
C ALA A 258 2.08 29.38 -7.24
N PHE A 259 1.46 28.32 -7.78
CA PHE A 259 2.13 27.20 -8.41
C PHE A 259 1.24 26.64 -9.53
N ALA A 260 1.83 26.27 -10.66
CA ALA A 260 1.17 25.38 -11.62
C ALA A 260 2.21 24.48 -12.30
N GLY A 261 1.96 23.17 -12.33
CA GLY A 261 2.86 22.25 -13.02
C GLY A 261 2.36 20.81 -13.05
N ASP A 262 2.79 20.10 -14.09
CA ASP A 262 2.62 18.65 -14.20
C ASP A 262 3.77 17.98 -13.46
N VAL A 263 3.46 17.47 -12.28
CA VAL A 263 4.39 16.82 -11.35
C VAL A 263 4.40 15.33 -11.67
N LYS A 264 5.56 14.76 -11.97
CA LYS A 264 5.68 13.33 -12.32
C LYS A 264 6.80 12.68 -11.53
N MET A 265 6.58 11.45 -11.07
CA MET A 265 7.63 10.66 -10.41
C MET A 265 8.88 10.55 -11.29
N ARG A 266 10.06 10.72 -10.70
CA ARG A 266 11.35 10.69 -11.40
C ARG A 266 11.70 9.25 -11.83
N PRO A 267 12.27 9.02 -13.02
CA PRO A 267 12.46 7.68 -13.58
C PRO A 267 13.22 6.67 -12.71
N ASP A 268 14.29 7.10 -12.03
CA ASP A 268 15.07 6.25 -11.12
C ASP A 268 14.26 5.78 -9.89
N PHE A 269 13.34 6.62 -9.41
CA PHE A 269 12.39 6.23 -8.36
C PHE A 269 11.33 5.29 -8.89
N ILE A 270 10.90 5.43 -10.16
CA ILE A 270 9.96 4.48 -10.77
C ILE A 270 10.58 3.08 -10.81
N GLU A 271 11.80 2.96 -11.35
CA GLU A 271 12.51 1.68 -11.48
C GLU A 271 12.72 1.01 -10.12
N SER A 272 13.30 1.74 -9.15
CA SER A 272 13.55 1.21 -7.81
C SER A 272 12.25 0.83 -7.07
N THR A 273 11.17 1.59 -7.24
CA THR A 273 9.86 1.27 -6.64
C THR A 273 9.25 0.02 -7.28
N VAL A 274 9.31 -0.10 -8.60
CA VAL A 274 8.81 -1.29 -9.31
C VAL A 274 9.58 -2.55 -8.87
N ASP A 275 10.90 -2.47 -8.74
CA ASP A 275 11.72 -3.61 -8.29
C ASP A 275 11.41 -4.00 -6.85
N LEU A 276 11.26 -3.02 -5.96
CA LEU A 276 10.82 -3.25 -4.58
C LEU A 276 9.46 -3.95 -4.55
N VAL A 277 8.48 -3.45 -5.31
CA VAL A 277 7.14 -4.03 -5.36
C VAL A 277 7.14 -5.43 -5.96
N LYS A 278 7.93 -5.71 -7.00
CA LYS A 278 8.09 -7.06 -7.55
C LYS A 278 8.61 -8.03 -6.49
N SER A 279 9.58 -7.62 -5.68
CA SER A 279 10.14 -8.46 -4.60
C SER A 279 9.10 -8.75 -3.51
N GLN A 280 8.37 -7.71 -3.05
CA GLN A 280 7.36 -7.83 -2.00
C GLN A 280 6.13 -8.62 -2.46
N ARG A 281 5.77 -8.48 -3.73
CA ARG A 281 4.68 -9.23 -4.36
C ARG A 281 4.86 -10.73 -4.22
N VAL A 282 6.09 -11.24 -4.33
CA VAL A 282 6.37 -12.69 -4.15
C VAL A 282 5.96 -13.16 -2.76
N LEU A 283 6.24 -12.40 -1.71
CA LEU A 283 5.88 -12.76 -0.33
C LEU A 283 4.36 -12.83 -0.13
N VAL A 284 3.64 -11.86 -0.70
CA VAL A 284 2.17 -11.85 -0.64
C VAL A 284 1.59 -13.02 -1.45
N LEU A 285 2.08 -13.24 -2.67
CA LEU A 285 1.64 -14.36 -3.51
C LEU A 285 1.98 -15.72 -2.91
N LEU A 286 3.08 -15.83 -2.17
CA LEU A 286 3.45 -17.05 -1.46
C LEU A 286 2.33 -17.51 -0.53
N LEU A 287 1.81 -16.60 0.31
CA LEU A 287 0.77 -16.92 1.29
C LEU A 287 -0.64 -16.98 0.69
N THR A 288 -0.88 -16.21 -0.38
CA THR A 288 -2.24 -16.06 -0.95
C THR A 288 -2.51 -16.97 -2.13
N SER A 289 -1.49 -17.47 -2.82
CA SER A 289 -1.62 -18.25 -4.05
C SER A 289 -0.65 -19.44 -4.11
N TYR A 290 0.66 -19.23 -4.07
CA TYR A 290 1.64 -20.28 -4.38
C TYR A 290 1.65 -21.43 -3.36
N LEU A 291 1.71 -21.14 -2.05
CA LEU A 291 1.60 -22.19 -1.02
C LEU A 291 0.21 -22.80 -0.95
N PRO A 292 -0.90 -22.03 -0.97
CA PRO A 292 -2.24 -22.61 -1.05
C PRO A 292 -2.41 -23.62 -2.19
N TRP A 293 -2.07 -23.25 -3.42
CA TRP A 293 -2.17 -24.13 -4.58
C TRP A 293 -1.16 -25.27 -4.52
N GLY A 294 0.09 -25.00 -4.13
CA GLY A 294 1.12 -26.02 -3.98
C GLY A 294 0.74 -27.10 -2.96
N PHE A 295 0.22 -26.70 -1.80
CA PHE A 295 -0.26 -27.62 -0.77
C PHE A 295 -1.50 -28.40 -1.20
N LEU A 296 -2.43 -27.77 -1.93
CA LEU A 296 -3.60 -28.46 -2.45
C LEU A 296 -3.19 -29.53 -3.48
N THR A 297 -2.35 -29.17 -4.45
CA THR A 297 -1.86 -30.11 -5.47
C THR A 297 -1.06 -31.25 -4.84
N LEU A 298 -0.15 -30.93 -3.92
CA LEU A 298 0.64 -31.95 -3.22
C LEU A 298 -0.27 -32.87 -2.40
N GLY A 299 -1.26 -32.32 -1.69
CA GLY A 299 -2.26 -33.10 -0.95
C GLY A 299 -3.01 -34.10 -1.84
N VAL A 300 -3.49 -33.66 -2.99
CA VAL A 300 -4.20 -34.52 -3.96
C VAL A 300 -3.28 -35.62 -4.52
N VAL A 301 -2.03 -35.30 -4.87
CA VAL A 301 -1.07 -36.28 -5.38
C VAL A 301 -0.75 -37.33 -4.32
N LEU A 302 -0.50 -36.90 -3.08
CA LEU A 302 -0.22 -37.82 -1.96
C LEU A 302 -1.43 -38.71 -1.64
N LEU A 303 -2.65 -38.17 -1.72
CA LEU A 303 -3.88 -38.94 -1.56
C LEU A 303 -4.02 -40.01 -2.64
N ALA A 304 -3.81 -39.65 -3.91
CA ALA A 304 -3.85 -40.60 -5.02
C ALA A 304 -2.81 -41.72 -4.86
N LEU A 305 -1.58 -41.38 -4.46
CA LEU A 305 -0.52 -42.35 -4.19
C LEU A 305 -0.84 -43.28 -3.01
N SER A 306 -1.41 -42.73 -1.93
CA SER A 306 -1.88 -43.51 -0.78
C SER A 306 -2.94 -44.54 -1.21
N LEU A 307 -3.98 -44.09 -1.92
CA LEU A 307 -5.04 -44.96 -2.44
C LEU A 307 -4.51 -46.02 -3.41
N TRP A 308 -3.56 -45.65 -4.27
CA TRP A 308 -2.94 -46.57 -5.21
C TRP A 308 -2.09 -47.65 -4.51
N LEU A 309 -1.32 -47.29 -3.48
CA LEU A 309 -0.56 -48.25 -2.68
C LEU A 309 -1.49 -49.19 -1.89
N GLU A 310 -2.57 -48.66 -1.34
CA GLU A 310 -3.59 -49.44 -0.66
C GLU A 310 -4.23 -50.44 -1.62
N ALA A 311 -4.64 -50.02 -2.82
CA ALA A 311 -5.21 -50.88 -3.85
C ALA A 311 -4.23 -51.98 -4.30
N ARG A 312 -2.94 -51.66 -4.47
CA ARG A 312 -1.90 -52.65 -4.81
C ARG A 312 -1.62 -53.64 -3.67
N SER A 313 -1.87 -53.26 -2.43
CA SER A 313 -1.71 -54.16 -1.28
C SER A 313 -2.85 -55.18 -1.15
N ARG A 314 -4.00 -54.92 -1.79
CA ARG A 314 -5.20 -55.77 -1.77
C ARG A 314 -5.28 -56.78 -2.92
N ARG A 315 -4.20 -56.98 -3.70
CA ARG A 315 -4.20 -58.03 -4.75
C ARG A 315 -4.30 -59.41 -4.09
N PRO A 316 -5.26 -60.28 -4.49
CA PRO A 316 -5.39 -61.63 -3.95
C PRO A 316 -4.23 -62.49 -4.44
N GLY A 317 -3.49 -63.08 -3.53
CA GLY A 317 -2.40 -64.00 -3.83
C GLY A 317 -1.71 -64.47 -2.56
N GLU A 318 -2.38 -65.35 -1.82
CA GLU A 318 -1.95 -66.73 -1.48
C GLU A 318 -3.09 -67.36 -0.65
N PRO A 319 -3.61 -68.56 -1.00
CA PRO A 319 -4.50 -69.28 -0.09
C PRO A 319 -3.71 -69.59 1.18
N GLU A 320 -4.27 -69.24 2.32
CA GLU A 320 -3.78 -69.67 3.63
C GLU A 320 -3.76 -71.21 3.63
N ASP A 321 -2.58 -71.80 3.79
CA ASP A 321 -2.41 -73.26 3.86
C ASP A 321 -3.45 -73.83 4.83
N ALA A 322 -4.31 -74.70 4.30
CA ALA A 322 -5.28 -75.41 5.11
C ALA A 322 -4.54 -76.15 6.24
N PRO A 323 -5.03 -76.10 7.49
CA PRO A 323 -4.40 -76.83 8.58
C PRO A 323 -4.36 -78.31 8.21
N VAL A 324 -3.15 -78.86 8.17
CA VAL A 324 -2.91 -80.30 7.99
C VAL A 324 -3.67 -81.02 9.10
N ALA A 325 -4.65 -81.82 8.71
CA ALA A 325 -5.38 -82.68 9.63
C ALA A 325 -4.39 -83.63 10.32
N GLU A 326 -4.40 -83.59 11.65
CA GLU A 326 -3.61 -84.46 12.52
C GLU A 326 -4.05 -85.92 12.29
N PRO A 327 -3.12 -86.87 12.05
CA PRO A 327 -3.50 -88.27 11.84
C PRO A 327 -4.02 -88.87 13.14
N GLU A 328 -5.19 -89.51 13.03
CA GLU A 328 -5.90 -90.22 14.10
C GLU A 328 -5.02 -91.34 14.68
N PRO A 329 -4.94 -91.52 16.02
CA PRO A 329 -4.10 -92.55 16.61
C PRO A 329 -4.70 -93.95 16.40
N ASP A 330 -3.90 -94.85 15.81
CA ASP A 330 -4.25 -96.28 15.67
C ASP A 330 -4.38 -96.97 17.04
N PRO A 331 -5.29 -97.95 17.17
CA PRO A 331 -5.68 -98.52 18.45
C PRO A 331 -4.61 -99.46 19.02
N VAL A 332 -4.51 -99.43 20.35
CA VAL A 332 -3.66 -100.29 21.18
C VAL A 332 -4.10 -101.74 21.07
N SER A 333 -3.17 -102.65 20.77
CA SER A 333 -3.33 -104.09 20.98
C SER A 333 -2.28 -104.62 21.96
N VAL A 334 -2.82 -105.24 23.02
CA VAL A 334 -2.31 -105.91 24.23
C VAL A 334 -0.90 -106.49 24.20
#